data_AF-A0A0Q8RQ45-F1
#
_entry.id   AF-A0A0Q8RQ45-F1
#
_cell.length_a   1.000
_cell.length_b   1.000
_cell.length_c   1.000
_cell.angle_alpha   90.00
_cell.angle_beta   90.00
_cell.angle_gamma   90.00
#
_symmetry.space_group_name_H-M   'P 1'
#
loop_
_entity.id
_entity.type
_entity.pdbx_description
1 polymer ?
#
loop_
_entity_poly.entity_id
_entity_poly.type
_entity_poly.pdbx_seq_one_letter_code
_entity_poly.pdbx_strand_id
1 'polypeptide(L)'
;MIAALLFVAALAADPAPAPPEAAVASAPARPSPIADTDLREFAAIAGRKAVGRAVGGPYANADKVLLIARGDKGYPAVAASMGFPVRQSLPAPPATTLAVIRIHQRYETTLPGPTPDDLAFVAANKLPLFVIGEWARPAPMWEVAWVDDAVRYRAVGDLGEIGPWQD
;
A
#
# COMPACT_ATOMS: atom_id res chain seq x y z
N MET A 1 -52.57 37.92 64.40
CA MET A 1 -52.53 36.45 64.45
C MET A 1 -53.44 35.90 63.36
N ILE A 2 -52.88 35.06 62.48
CA ILE A 2 -53.48 33.90 61.80
C ILE A 2 -54.53 34.14 60.67
N ALA A 3 -54.06 33.85 59.44
CA ALA A 3 -54.69 33.12 58.30
C ALA A 3 -56.01 33.67 57.68
N ALA A 4 -56.32 33.54 56.38
CA ALA A 4 -55.92 32.56 55.38
C ALA A 4 -56.41 32.99 53.95
N LEU A 5 -55.79 32.42 52.90
CA LEU A 5 -56.38 31.88 51.64
C LEU A 5 -57.22 32.86 50.77
N LEU A 6 -56.96 33.10 49.47
CA LEU A 6 -56.87 32.18 48.34
C LEU A 6 -56.25 32.93 47.15
N PHE A 7 -55.07 32.53 46.67
CA PHE A 7 -54.55 32.98 45.37
C PHE A 7 -55.02 32.00 44.29
N VAL A 8 -55.74 32.53 43.30
CA VAL A 8 -56.28 31.82 42.15
C VAL A 8 -55.14 31.43 41.19
N ALA A 9 -55.27 30.20 40.69
CA ALA A 9 -54.36 29.50 39.80
C ALA A 9 -54.14 30.19 38.44
N ALA A 10 -52.89 30.13 37.96
CA ALA A 10 -52.55 30.01 36.54
C ALA A 10 -51.04 29.73 36.42
N LEU A 11 -50.62 28.49 36.70
CA LEU A 11 -49.28 28.05 36.33
C LEU A 11 -49.28 27.74 34.83
N ALA A 12 -48.37 28.41 34.12
CA ALA A 12 -48.09 28.21 32.71
C ALA A 12 -47.82 26.73 32.41
N ALA A 13 -48.44 26.23 31.34
CA ALA A 13 -48.14 24.92 30.79
C ALA A 13 -46.69 24.88 30.30
N ASP A 14 -45.92 23.94 30.82
CA ASP A 14 -44.55 23.64 30.38
C ASP A 14 -44.64 22.92 29.02
N PRO A 15 -43.95 23.37 27.95
CA PRO A 15 -43.93 22.65 26.69
C PRO A 15 -43.16 21.35 26.86
N ALA A 16 -43.79 20.23 26.47
CA ALA A 16 -43.18 18.90 26.52
C ALA A 16 -41.86 18.86 25.72
N PRO A 17 -40.81 18.18 26.23
CA PRO A 17 -39.53 18.11 25.54
C PRO A 17 -39.67 17.31 24.24
N ALA A 18 -39.09 17.84 23.16
CA ALA A 18 -39.02 17.17 21.88
C ALA A 18 -38.21 15.85 21.99
N PRO A 19 -38.53 14.82 21.19
CA PRO A 19 -37.78 13.57 21.19
C PRO A 19 -36.32 13.83 20.81
N PRO A 20 -35.34 13.16 21.43
CA PRO A 20 -33.94 13.30 21.04
C PRO A 20 -33.77 12.86 19.58
N GLU A 21 -33.23 13.76 18.77
CA GLU A 21 -32.84 13.50 17.39
C GLU A 21 -31.84 12.34 17.39
N ALA A 22 -32.21 11.24 16.72
CA ALA A 22 -31.37 10.06 16.64
C ALA A 22 -30.06 10.45 15.98
N ALA A 23 -28.96 10.36 16.75
CA ALA A 23 -27.62 10.60 16.25
C ALA A 23 -27.41 9.71 15.02
N VAL A 24 -27.24 10.35 13.86
CA VAL A 24 -26.84 9.71 12.61
C VAL A 24 -25.57 8.92 12.92
N ALA A 25 -25.67 7.59 12.90
CA ALA A 25 -24.52 6.73 13.09
C ALA A 25 -23.52 7.03 11.98
N SER A 26 -22.44 7.73 12.32
CA SER A 26 -21.34 8.00 11.41
C SER A 26 -20.86 6.68 10.82
N ALA A 27 -20.92 6.55 9.49
CA ALA A 27 -20.33 5.41 8.80
C ALA A 27 -18.88 5.21 9.26
N PRO A 28 -18.40 3.96 9.41
CA PRO A 28 -17.05 3.72 9.89
C PRO A 28 -16.04 4.48 9.04
N ALA A 29 -15.16 5.24 9.69
CA ALA A 29 -14.14 6.04 9.02
C ALA A 29 -13.26 5.12 8.17
N ARG A 30 -13.12 5.46 6.88
CA ARG A 30 -12.18 4.74 6.01
C ARG A 30 -10.76 4.89 6.58
N PRO A 31 -9.95 3.81 6.60
CA PRO A 31 -8.57 3.91 7.05
C PRO A 31 -7.82 4.97 6.25
N SER A 32 -6.98 5.77 6.93
CA SER A 32 -6.15 6.76 6.26
C SER A 32 -5.28 6.09 5.18
N PRO A 33 -5.13 6.70 3.99
CA PRO A 33 -4.19 6.22 2.97
C PRO A 33 -2.78 6.05 3.57
N ILE A 34 -2.06 5.02 3.13
CA ILE A 34 -0.62 4.92 3.43
C ILE A 34 0.09 5.85 2.44
N ALA A 35 1.07 6.62 2.91
CA ALA A 35 1.84 7.50 2.05
C ALA A 35 2.74 6.69 1.10
N ASP A 36 2.92 7.18 -0.12
CA ASP A 36 3.81 6.54 -1.10
C ASP A 36 5.25 6.44 -0.57
N THR A 37 5.69 7.41 0.24
CA THR A 37 6.98 7.38 0.93
C THR A 37 7.08 6.18 1.88
N ASP A 38 6.06 5.94 2.72
CA ASP A 38 6.06 4.80 3.65
C ASP A 38 6.10 3.46 2.90
N LEU A 39 5.37 3.35 1.78
CA LEU A 39 5.41 2.16 0.93
C LEU A 39 6.80 1.96 0.31
N ARG A 40 7.44 3.04 -0.15
CA ARG A 40 8.78 2.98 -0.76
C ARG A 40 9.86 2.63 0.26
N GLU A 41 9.87 3.27 1.42
CA GLU A 41 10.81 2.95 2.51
C GLU A 41 10.64 1.50 2.95
N PHE A 42 9.39 1.05 3.14
CA PHE A 42 9.09 -0.33 3.46
C PHE A 42 9.61 -1.28 2.37
N ALA A 43 9.38 -0.97 1.10
CA ALA A 43 9.82 -1.78 -0.03
C ALA A 43 11.34 -1.86 -0.11
N ALA A 44 12.06 -0.76 0.12
CA ALA A 44 13.52 -0.73 0.16
C ALA A 44 14.06 -1.65 1.27
N ILE A 45 13.50 -1.56 2.47
CA ILE A 45 13.93 -2.38 3.61
C ILE A 45 13.55 -3.85 3.44
N ALA A 46 12.28 -4.14 3.13
CA ALA A 46 11.76 -5.50 3.02
C ALA A 46 12.32 -6.24 1.81
N GLY A 47 12.39 -5.55 0.65
CA GLY A 47 12.97 -6.08 -0.57
C GLY A 47 14.43 -6.45 -0.39
N ARG A 48 15.25 -5.56 0.18
CA ARG A 48 16.68 -5.83 0.44
C ARG A 48 16.91 -6.99 1.40
N LYS A 49 16.09 -7.13 2.45
CA LYS A 49 16.12 -8.28 3.36
C LYS A 49 15.85 -9.61 2.65
N ALA A 50 15.04 -9.56 1.60
CA ALA A 50 14.69 -10.73 0.82
C ALA A 50 15.74 -11.10 -0.23
N VAL A 51 16.55 -10.16 -0.75
CA VAL A 51 17.63 -10.47 -1.71
C VAL A 51 18.58 -11.54 -1.13
N GLY A 52 18.96 -12.54 -1.91
CA GLY A 52 19.84 -13.64 -1.46
C GLY A 52 19.12 -14.76 -0.71
N ARG A 53 17.85 -14.58 -0.36
CA ARG A 53 17.04 -15.65 0.25
C ARG A 53 16.52 -16.59 -0.83
N ALA A 54 16.58 -17.90 -0.56
CA ALA A 54 15.94 -18.88 -1.43
C ALA A 54 14.43 -18.62 -1.55
N VAL A 55 13.87 -18.94 -2.71
CA VAL A 55 12.43 -18.94 -2.93
C VAL A 55 11.96 -20.38 -2.96
N GLY A 56 10.93 -20.71 -2.18
CA GLY A 56 10.26 -22.01 -2.29
C GLY A 56 9.42 -22.07 -3.57
N GLY A 57 9.36 -23.24 -4.20
CA GLY A 57 8.56 -23.45 -5.41
C GLY A 57 9.22 -24.41 -6.39
N PRO A 58 8.57 -24.67 -7.54
CA PRO A 58 9.05 -25.65 -8.51
C PRO A 58 10.18 -25.15 -9.42
N TYR A 59 10.54 -23.86 -9.32
CA TYR A 59 11.49 -23.22 -10.23
C TYR A 59 12.87 -23.10 -9.60
N ALA A 60 13.91 -23.65 -10.24
CA ALA A 60 15.29 -23.58 -9.77
C ALA A 60 15.87 -22.15 -9.82
N ASN A 61 15.43 -21.36 -10.80
CA ASN A 61 15.77 -19.95 -10.93
C ASN A 61 14.47 -19.14 -11.10
N ALA A 62 13.94 -18.59 -10.02
CA ALA A 62 12.66 -17.89 -9.96
C ALA A 62 12.86 -16.44 -9.50
N ASP A 63 12.13 -15.52 -10.11
CA ASP A 63 11.96 -14.20 -9.51
C ASP A 63 11.23 -14.36 -8.17
N LYS A 64 11.63 -13.59 -7.17
CA LYS A 64 10.89 -13.50 -5.92
C LYS A 64 9.87 -12.39 -6.03
N VAL A 65 8.62 -12.69 -5.69
CA VAL A 65 7.54 -11.71 -5.66
C VAL A 65 7.05 -11.58 -4.23
N LEU A 66 7.06 -10.35 -3.71
CA LEU A 66 6.44 -9.99 -2.44
C LEU A 66 5.21 -9.14 -2.73
N LEU A 67 4.06 -9.55 -2.20
CA LEU A 67 2.84 -8.74 -2.24
C LEU A 67 2.76 -7.92 -0.96
N ILE A 68 2.68 -6.60 -1.10
CA ILE A 68 2.55 -5.68 0.04
C ILE A 68 1.07 -5.35 0.21
N ALA A 69 0.55 -5.52 1.41
CA ALA A 69 -0.80 -5.13 1.77
C ALA A 69 -0.80 -4.32 3.08
N ARG A 70 -1.97 -3.85 3.50
CA ARG A 70 -2.14 -3.24 4.81
C ARG A 70 -2.19 -4.33 5.88
N GLY A 71 -1.28 -4.29 6.84
CA GLY A 71 -1.32 -5.16 8.02
C GLY A 71 -2.30 -4.67 9.08
N ASP A 72 -2.48 -5.47 10.14
CA ASP A 72 -3.48 -5.22 11.20
C ASP A 72 -3.30 -3.89 11.94
N LYS A 73 -2.06 -3.39 12.02
CA LYS A 73 -1.70 -2.11 12.64
C LYS A 73 -1.87 -0.91 11.70
N GLY A 74 -2.35 -1.13 10.48
CA GLY A 74 -2.52 -0.09 9.46
C GLY A 74 -1.29 0.24 8.64
N TYR A 75 -0.12 -0.35 8.94
CA TYR A 75 1.15 -0.16 8.21
C TYR A 75 1.32 -1.15 7.05
N PRO A 76 2.21 -0.86 6.07
CA PRO A 76 2.63 -1.84 5.08
C PRO A 76 3.15 -3.13 5.71
N ALA A 77 2.75 -4.26 5.15
CA ALA A 77 3.22 -5.58 5.53
C ALA A 77 3.34 -6.49 4.30
N VAL A 78 4.27 -7.45 4.35
CA VAL A 78 4.35 -8.51 3.33
C VAL A 78 3.20 -9.48 3.58
N ALA A 79 2.20 -9.49 2.69
CA ALA A 79 1.05 -10.38 2.75
C ALA A 79 1.35 -11.76 2.14
N ALA A 80 2.22 -11.81 1.14
CA ALA A 80 2.66 -13.05 0.51
C ALA A 80 4.09 -12.93 -0.03
N SER A 81 4.80 -14.05 -0.07
CA SER A 81 6.12 -14.20 -0.70
C SER A 81 6.13 -15.48 -1.52
N MET A 82 6.45 -15.39 -2.81
CA MET A 82 6.38 -16.53 -3.74
C MET A 82 7.45 -16.48 -4.82
N GLY A 83 7.69 -17.63 -5.45
CA GLY A 83 8.54 -17.75 -6.64
C GLY A 83 7.71 -17.66 -7.90
N PHE A 84 8.19 -16.86 -8.85
CA PHE A 84 7.55 -16.68 -10.14
C PHE A 84 8.55 -16.98 -11.26
N PRO A 85 8.11 -17.60 -12.37
CA PRO A 85 8.98 -17.82 -13.52
C PRO A 85 9.66 -16.51 -13.96
N VAL A 86 10.97 -16.58 -14.20
CA VAL A 86 11.73 -15.46 -14.76
C VAL A 86 11.12 -15.00 -16.08
N ARG A 87 11.13 -13.68 -16.33
CA ARG A 87 10.69 -13.07 -17.60
C ARG A 87 9.26 -13.41 -18.03
N GLN A 88 8.40 -13.78 -17.09
CA GLN A 88 6.97 -13.81 -17.32
C GLN A 88 6.33 -12.57 -16.71
N SER A 89 5.28 -12.07 -17.38
CA SER A 89 4.45 -11.02 -16.85
C SER A 89 3.74 -11.51 -15.59
N LEU A 90 3.72 -10.69 -14.54
CA LEU A 90 3.02 -11.03 -13.31
C LEU A 90 1.50 -11.05 -13.55
N PRO A 91 0.76 -11.97 -12.92
CA PRO A 91 -0.70 -11.94 -12.96
C PRO A 91 -1.22 -10.70 -12.21
N ALA A 92 -2.47 -10.31 -12.48
CA ALA A 92 -3.12 -9.25 -11.72
C ALA A 92 -3.06 -9.55 -10.21
N PRO A 93 -2.66 -8.58 -9.37
CA PRO A 93 -2.53 -8.81 -7.94
C PRO A 93 -3.92 -8.85 -7.28
N PRO A 94 -4.06 -9.47 -6.10
CA PRO A 94 -5.27 -9.36 -5.30
C PRO A 94 -5.64 -7.90 -5.02
N ALA A 95 -6.95 -7.60 -4.94
CA ALA A 95 -7.44 -6.22 -4.76
C ALA A 95 -6.98 -5.53 -3.46
N THR A 96 -6.50 -6.30 -2.48
CA THR A 96 -5.95 -5.78 -1.21
C THR A 96 -4.49 -5.38 -1.30
N THR A 97 -3.84 -5.61 -2.45
CA THR A 97 -2.44 -5.28 -2.68
C THR A 97 -2.26 -3.77 -2.80
N LEU A 98 -1.26 -3.23 -2.11
CA LEU A 98 -0.85 -1.82 -2.14
C LEU A 98 0.34 -1.60 -3.09
N ALA A 99 1.28 -2.55 -3.10
CA ALA A 99 2.46 -2.52 -3.96
C ALA A 99 2.97 -3.96 -4.17
N VAL A 100 3.78 -4.17 -5.20
CA VAL A 100 4.48 -5.42 -5.44
C VAL A 100 5.98 -5.17 -5.40
N ILE A 101 6.76 -6.09 -4.83
CA ILE A 101 8.21 -6.11 -4.97
C ILE A 101 8.59 -7.33 -5.80
N ARG A 102 9.24 -7.12 -6.94
CA ARG A 102 9.79 -8.17 -7.78
C ARG A 102 11.31 -8.15 -7.68
N ILE A 103 11.89 -9.23 -7.18
CA ILE A 103 13.34 -9.42 -7.13
C ILE A 103 13.71 -10.34 -8.27
N HIS A 104 14.32 -9.76 -9.29
CA HIS A 104 14.84 -10.46 -10.44
C HIS A 104 16.06 -11.27 -10.02
N GLN A 105 15.95 -12.61 -10.05
CA GLN A 105 17.05 -13.48 -9.64
C GLN A 105 18.19 -13.41 -10.66
N ARG A 106 19.42 -13.41 -10.14
CA ARG A 106 20.72 -13.47 -10.84
C ARG A 106 20.60 -13.77 -12.34
N TYR A 107 20.55 -12.69 -13.12
CA TYR A 107 20.70 -12.74 -14.56
C TYR A 107 22.19 -12.94 -14.88
N GLU A 108 22.51 -13.71 -15.92
CA GLU A 108 23.86 -13.71 -16.51
C GLU A 108 24.19 -12.33 -17.11
N THR A 109 23.17 -11.52 -17.39
CA THR A 109 23.27 -10.17 -17.95
C THR A 109 22.67 -9.13 -17.01
N THR A 110 23.47 -8.15 -16.60
CA THR A 110 23.03 -6.98 -15.84
C THR A 110 21.91 -6.25 -16.59
N LEU A 111 20.76 -6.01 -15.95
CA LEU A 111 19.71 -5.17 -16.53
C LEU A 111 19.92 -3.70 -16.10
N PRO A 112 19.73 -2.74 -17.01
CA PRO A 112 19.89 -1.31 -16.71
C PRO A 112 18.70 -0.70 -15.95
N GLY A 113 17.58 -1.42 -15.86
CA GLY A 113 16.34 -0.95 -15.26
C GLY A 113 15.24 -2.01 -15.23
N PRO A 114 13.99 -1.60 -14.93
CA PRO A 114 12.81 -2.45 -15.05
C PRO A 114 12.65 -3.06 -16.44
N THR A 115 12.04 -4.24 -16.53
CA THR A 115 11.79 -4.92 -17.81
C THR A 115 10.52 -4.39 -18.49
N PRO A 116 10.33 -4.61 -19.81
CA PRO A 116 9.07 -4.29 -20.48
C PRO A 116 7.84 -4.95 -19.83
N ASP A 117 7.98 -6.17 -19.28
CA ASP A 117 6.92 -6.85 -18.54
C ASP A 117 6.55 -6.14 -17.24
N ASP A 118 7.55 -5.57 -16.56
CA ASP A 118 7.34 -4.79 -15.34
C ASP A 118 6.57 -3.50 -15.65
N LEU A 119 6.93 -2.82 -16.76
CA LEU A 119 6.22 -1.63 -17.23
C LEU A 119 4.77 -1.95 -17.65
N ALA A 120 4.57 -3.05 -18.40
CA ALA A 120 3.25 -3.50 -18.82
C ALA A 120 2.35 -3.89 -17.64
N PHE A 121 2.93 -4.53 -16.61
CA PHE A 121 2.21 -4.85 -15.38
C PHE A 121 1.69 -3.58 -14.69
N VAL A 122 2.51 -2.54 -14.58
CA VAL A 122 2.09 -1.26 -13.97
C VAL A 122 1.06 -0.55 -14.84
N ALA A 123 1.20 -0.56 -16.16
CA ALA A 123 0.20 -0.01 -17.08
C ALA A 123 -1.18 -0.66 -16.89
N ALA A 124 -1.21 -1.99 -16.74
CA ALA A 124 -2.45 -2.75 -16.61
C ALA A 124 -3.11 -2.60 -15.24
N ASN A 125 -2.32 -2.56 -14.16
CA ASN A 125 -2.83 -2.65 -12.79
C ASN A 125 -2.82 -1.31 -12.03
N LYS A 126 -2.10 -0.30 -12.54
CA LYS A 126 -1.96 1.04 -11.94
C LYS A 126 -1.55 0.99 -10.46
N LEU A 127 -0.66 0.06 -10.15
CA LEU A 127 -0.15 -0.22 -8.80
C LEU A 127 1.38 -0.10 -8.81
N PRO A 128 2.01 0.51 -7.79
CA PRO A 128 3.46 0.61 -7.71
C PRO A 128 4.14 -0.76 -7.69
N LEU A 129 5.15 -0.91 -8.56
CA LEU A 129 6.01 -2.08 -8.62
C LEU A 129 7.44 -1.67 -8.29
N PHE A 130 8.02 -2.30 -7.28
CA PHE A 130 9.41 -2.13 -6.90
C PHE A 130 10.24 -3.28 -7.47
N VAL A 131 11.19 -2.96 -8.34
CA VAL A 131 12.03 -3.94 -9.02
C VAL A 131 13.41 -3.94 -8.39
N ILE A 132 13.92 -5.10 -7.99
CA ILE A 132 15.27 -5.26 -7.43
C ILE A 132 16.07 -6.24 -8.29
N GLY A 133 17.28 -5.84 -8.68
CA GLY A 133 18.20 -6.67 -9.44
C GLY A 133 19.20 -7.44 -8.58
N GLU A 134 19.12 -8.76 -8.51
CA GLU A 134 20.03 -9.57 -7.68
C GLU A 134 21.41 -9.84 -8.33
N TRP A 135 21.71 -9.22 -9.47
CA TRP A 135 22.97 -9.39 -10.20
C TRP A 135 24.14 -8.53 -9.69
N ALA A 136 23.90 -7.57 -8.78
CA ALA A 136 24.94 -6.71 -8.21
C ALA A 136 24.79 -6.54 -6.69
N ARG A 137 25.86 -6.07 -6.02
CA ARG A 137 25.88 -5.73 -4.59
C ARG A 137 26.50 -4.33 -4.41
N PRO A 138 25.78 -3.34 -3.83
CA PRO A 138 24.37 -3.42 -3.42
C PRO A 138 23.44 -3.71 -4.61
N ALA A 139 22.32 -4.39 -4.35
CA ALA A 139 21.35 -4.73 -5.39
C ALA A 139 20.64 -3.45 -5.84
N PRO A 140 20.69 -3.05 -7.12
CA PRO A 140 19.97 -1.87 -7.58
C PRO A 140 18.46 -2.07 -7.46
N MET A 141 17.75 -0.97 -7.19
CA MET A 141 16.31 -0.95 -7.01
C MET A 141 15.69 0.18 -7.82
N TRP A 142 14.49 -0.08 -8.36
CA TRP A 142 13.68 0.90 -9.07
C TRP A 142 12.25 0.87 -8.57
N GLU A 143 11.60 2.03 -8.59
CA GLU A 143 10.16 2.18 -8.46
C GLU A 143 9.59 2.39 -9.86
N VAL A 144 8.59 1.59 -10.22
CA VAL A 144 7.79 1.74 -11.43
C VAL A 144 6.38 2.12 -10.99
N ALA A 145 5.86 3.22 -11.53
CA ALA A 145 4.56 3.75 -11.14
C ALA A 145 3.81 4.35 -12.33
N TRP A 146 2.48 4.40 -12.21
CA TRP A 146 1.63 5.18 -13.12
C TRP A 146 1.57 6.63 -12.62
N VAL A 147 2.18 7.56 -13.35
CA VAL A 147 2.31 8.98 -12.99
C VAL A 147 2.02 9.83 -14.22
N ASP A 148 1.23 10.89 -14.08
CA ASP A 148 0.87 11.81 -15.17
C ASP A 148 0.36 11.10 -16.44
N ASP A 149 -0.54 10.12 -16.27
CA ASP A 149 -1.12 9.30 -17.34
C ASP A 149 -0.12 8.46 -18.17
N ALA A 150 1.07 8.19 -17.61
CA ALA A 150 2.07 7.31 -18.21
C ALA A 150 2.70 6.37 -17.17
N VAL A 151 3.31 5.27 -17.64
CA VAL A 151 4.21 4.47 -16.80
C VAL A 151 5.57 5.14 -16.79
N ARG A 152 6.11 5.40 -15.59
CA ARG A 152 7.45 5.94 -15.39
C ARG A 152 8.19 5.10 -14.36
N TYR A 153 9.51 5.17 -14.40
CA TYR A 153 10.35 4.53 -13.41
C TYR A 153 11.46 5.45 -12.89
N ARG A 154 11.97 5.17 -11.70
CA ARG A 154 13.11 5.88 -11.12
C ARG A 154 13.92 4.98 -10.22
N ALA A 155 15.19 5.33 -10.04
CA ALA A 155 16.06 4.63 -9.09
C ALA A 155 15.60 4.88 -7.65
N VAL A 156 15.72 3.85 -6.81
CA VAL A 156 15.47 3.91 -5.37
C VAL A 156 16.73 3.54 -4.61
N GLY A 157 17.11 4.38 -3.65
CA GLY A 157 18.26 4.21 -2.78
C GLY A 157 18.08 3.12 -1.73
N ASP A 158 18.93 3.13 -0.70
CA ASP A 158 18.96 2.10 0.33
C ASP A 158 17.81 2.23 1.33
N LEU A 159 17.37 3.47 1.57
CA LEU A 159 16.30 3.81 2.51
C LEU A 159 15.09 4.44 1.82
N GLY A 160 14.93 4.23 0.50
CA GLY A 160 13.81 4.80 -0.24
C GLY A 160 14.08 6.18 -0.86
N GLU A 161 15.34 6.63 -0.90
CA GLU A 161 15.72 7.85 -1.60
C GLU A 161 15.39 7.74 -3.09
N ILE A 162 14.93 8.82 -3.71
CA ILE A 162 14.44 8.77 -5.09
C ILE A 162 15.33 9.54 -6.06
N GLY A 163 15.60 8.90 -7.19
CA GLY A 163 16.12 9.58 -8.38
C GLY A 163 15.02 10.31 -9.17
N PRO A 164 15.39 11.00 -10.26
CA PRO A 164 14.42 11.58 -11.18
C PRO A 164 13.61 10.49 -11.89
N TRP A 165 12.37 10.82 -12.27
CA TRP A 165 11.56 9.97 -13.15
C TRP A 165 12.19 9.84 -14.54
N GLN A 166 12.02 8.66 -15.11
CA GLN A 166 12.43 8.26 -16.46
C GLN A 166 11.21 7.64 -17.15
N ASP A 167 11.16 7.77 -18.48
CA ASP A 167 10.15 7.19 -19.36
C ASP A 167 10.65 5.88 -19.98
#